data_AF-A0A850AEQ7-F1
#
_entry.id   AF-A0A850AEQ7-F1
#
_cell.length_a   1.000
_cell.length_b   1.000
_cell.length_c   1.000
_cell.angle_alpha   90.00
_cell.angle_beta   90.00
_cell.angle_gamma   90.00
#
_symmetry.space_group_name_H-M   'P 1'
#
loop_
_entity.id
_entity.type
_entity.pdbx_description
1 polymer ?
#
loop_
_entity_poly.entity_id
_entity_poly.type
_entity_poly.pdbx_seq_one_letter_code
_entity_poly.pdbx_strand_id
1 'polypeptide(L)' 'MVQIDGSLGEGGGQVLRSSLTLSLLTGRPLRIERIRAGRKRPGLAAQHLAAA' A
#
# COMPACT_ATOMS: atom_id res chain seq x y z
N MET A 1 -5.77 -2.21 14.48
CA MET A 1 -5.80 -2.16 13.00
C MET A 1 -5.18 -0.84 12.56
N VAL A 2 -4.20 -0.87 11.68
CA VAL A 2 -3.46 0.30 11.17
C VAL A 2 -4.12 0.78 9.89
N GLN A 3 -4.38 2.08 9.78
CA GLN A 3 -4.95 2.72 8.60
C GLN A 3 -3.91 3.63 7.96
N ILE A 4 -3.76 3.52 6.64
CA ILE A 4 -2.76 4.29 5.88
C ILE A 4 -3.41 4.89 4.65
N ASP A 5 -3.14 6.17 4.42
CA ASP A 5 -3.47 6.83 3.17
C ASP A 5 -2.33 6.61 2.15
N GLY A 6 -2.62 5.81 1.13
CA GLY A 6 -1.70 5.47 0.03
C GLY A 6 -1.49 6.59 -1.00
N SER A 7 -2.09 7.76 -0.79
CA SER A 7 -1.81 8.98 -1.56
C SER A 7 -0.66 9.81 -1.00
N LEU A 8 -0.22 9.55 0.24
CA LEU A 8 0.88 10.26 0.88
C LEU A 8 2.24 9.98 0.21
N GLY A 9 3.14 10.98 0.26
CA GLY A 9 4.48 10.91 -0.32
C GLY A 9 4.46 10.79 -1.85
N GLU A 10 5.19 9.84 -2.41
CA GLU A 10 5.22 9.61 -3.87
C GLU A 10 3.91 9.02 -4.45
N GLY A 11 2.88 8.83 -3.62
CA GLY A 11 1.60 8.27 -4.03
C GLY A 11 1.78 6.93 -4.75
N GLY A 12 2.58 6.04 -4.17
CA GLY A 12 3.23 4.94 -4.89
C GLY A 12 3.13 3.57 -4.23
N GLY A 13 3.66 2.56 -4.92
CA GLY A 13 3.74 1.18 -4.43
C GLY A 13 4.74 0.95 -3.30
N GLN A 14 5.57 1.95 -2.96
CA GLN A 14 6.51 1.84 -1.84
C GLN A 14 5.80 1.84 -0.48
N VAL A 15 4.82 2.73 -0.29
CA VAL A 15 3.95 2.72 0.91
C VAL A 15 3.28 1.34 1.04
N LEU A 16 2.69 0.84 -0.06
CA LEU A 16 2.06 -0.47 -0.07
C LEU A 16 3.00 -1.59 0.40
N ARG A 17 4.22 -1.67 -0.15
CA ARG A 17 5.19 -2.72 0.20
C ARG A 17 5.64 -2.62 1.66
N SER A 18 6.10 -1.45 2.10
CA SER A 18 6.60 -1.28 3.46
C SER A 18 5.51 -1.53 4.51
N SER A 19 4.30 -1.02 4.28
CA SER A 19 3.18 -1.24 5.19
C SER A 19 2.78 -2.71 5.27
N LEU A 20 2.75 -3.43 4.14
CA LEU A 20 2.45 -4.86 4.11
C LEU A 20 3.52 -5.66 4.88
N THR A 21 4.80 -5.41 4.63
CA THR A 21 5.90 -6.05 5.37
C THR A 21 5.79 -5.81 6.87
N LEU A 22 5.53 -4.58 7.30
CA LEU A 22 5.37 -4.25 8.72
C LEU A 22 4.13 -4.91 9.33
N SER A 23 3.02 -4.98 8.59
CA SER A 23 1.81 -5.67 9.04
C SER A 23 2.08 -7.15 9.31
N LEU A 24 2.78 -7.82 8.39
CA LEU A 24 3.19 -9.22 8.54
C LEU A 24 4.14 -9.42 9.71
N LEU A 25 5.19 -8.59 9.84
CA LEU A 25 6.17 -8.71 10.92
C LEU A 25 5.59 -8.43 12.31
N THR A 26 4.61 -7.52 12.40
CA THR A 26 4.03 -7.09 13.68
C THR A 26 2.73 -7.80 14.05
N GLY A 27 2.17 -8.59 13.13
CA GLY A 27 0.85 -9.23 13.29
C GLY A 27 -0.31 -8.23 13.41
N ARG A 28 -0.10 -6.96 13.06
CA ARG A 28 -1.13 -5.91 13.19
C ARG A 28 -1.93 -5.81 11.89
N PRO A 29 -3.27 -5.95 11.91
CA PRO A 29 -4.09 -5.80 10.71
C PRO A 29 -3.90 -4.44 10.05
N LEU A 30 -3.90 -4.39 8.72
CA LEU A 30 -3.63 -3.20 7.91
C LEU A 30 -4.78 -2.91 6.94
N ARG A 31 -5.11 -1.63 6.76
CA ARG A 31 -5.96 -1.12 5.67
C ARG A 31 -5.29 0.07 5.01
N ILE A 32 -5.15 0.01 3.69
CA ILE A 32 -4.61 1.10 2.89
C ILE A 32 -5.72 1.61 1.97
N GLU A 33 -5.95 2.92 1.99
CA GLU A 33 -6.91 3.60 1.11
C GLU A 33 -6.17 4.44 0.07
N ARG A 34 -6.87 4.86 -1.00
CA ARG A 34 -6.32 5.75 -2.04
C ARG A 34 -4.98 5.29 -2.64
N ILE A 35 -4.78 3.98 -2.77
CA ILE A 35 -3.55 3.39 -3.30
C ILE A 35 -3.24 4.02 -4.65
N ARG A 36 -2.07 4.65 -4.76
CA ARG A 36 -1.58 5.26 -6.01
C ARG A 36 -2.48 6.35 -6.58
N ALA A 37 -3.18 7.11 -5.73
CA ALA A 37 -4.15 8.12 -6.18
C ALA A 37 -3.55 9.21 -7.10
N GLY A 38 -2.26 9.54 -6.95
CA GLY A 38 -1.59 10.54 -7.79
C GLY A 38 -1.05 10.04 -9.13
N ARG A 39 -1.25 8.75 -9.48
CA ARG A 39 -0.69 8.15 -10.71
C ARG A 39 -1.73 8.14 -11.83
N LYS A 40 -1.25 8.22 -13.09
CA LYS A 40 -2.08 8.10 -14.32
C LYS A 40 -3.00 6.87 -14.32
N ARG A 41 -2.55 5.76 -13.73
CA ARG A 41 -3.35 4.55 -13.49
C ARG A 41 -3.36 4.28 -11.99
N PRO A 42 -4.34 4.81 -11.23
CA PRO A 42 -4.41 4.65 -9.78
C PRO A 42 -4.80 3.21 -9.39
N GLY A 43 -4.76 2.92 -8.10
CA GLY A 43 -5.11 1.61 -7.55
C GLY A 43 -3.97 0.58 -7.63
N LEU A 44 -4.31 -0.68 -7.35
CA LEU A 44 -3.39 -1.80 -7.48
C LEU A 44 -3.05 -2.04 -8.97
N ALA A 45 -1.84 -2.52 -9.21
CA ALA A 45 -1.35 -2.92 -10.53
C ALA A 45 -0.93 -4.39 -10.42
N ALA A 46 -0.69 -5.06 -11.54
CA ALA A 46 -0.36 -6.49 -11.55
C ALA A 46 0.80 -6.84 -10.59
N GLN A 47 1.85 -6.03 -10.57
CA GLN A 47 3.00 -6.19 -9.66
C GLN A 47 2.67 -6.05 -8.16
N HIS A 48 1.55 -5.41 -7.81
CA HIS A 48 1.10 -5.26 -6.43
C HIS A 48 0.24 -6.45 -5.98
N LEU A 49 -0.45 -7.11 -6.93
CA LEU A 49 -1.27 -8.30 -6.69
C LEU A 49 -0.41 -9.57 -6.56
N ALA A 50 0.73 -9.60 -7.25
CA ALA A 50 1.69 -10.70 -7.20
C ALA A 50 2.65 -10.64 -5.99
N ALA A 51 2.48 -9.67 -5.08
CA ALA A 51 3.31 -9.59 -3.88
C ALA A 51 3.01 -10.80 -2.97
N ALA A 52 3.92 -11.76 -2.97
CA ALA A 52 3.98 -12.89 -2.03
C ALA A 52 4.68 -12.47 -0.73
#